data_AF-A0A2H5YYV6-F1
#
_entry.id   AF-A0A2H5YYV6-F1
#
_cell.length_a   1.000
_cell.length_b   1.000
_cell.length_c   1.000
_cell.angle_alpha   90.00
_cell.angle_beta   90.00
_cell.angle_gamma   90.00
#
_symmetry.space_group_name_H-M   'P 1'
#
loop_
_entity.id
_entity.type
_entity.pdbx_description
1 polymer ?
#
loop_
_entity_poly.entity_id
_entity_poly.type
_entity_poly.pdbx_seq_one_letter_code
_entity_poly.pdbx_strand_id
1 'polypeptide(L)'
;MRREPFAPPSPAEYGLDPELVQALADLGRVIRVTDDVVFAPEAWQRIQEQVLALIDQNGSVTLAQVRDALGTSRKYAQALLEYLDQLHITRRVGDARVRYA
;
A
#
# COMPACT_ATOMS: atom_id res chain seq x y z
N MET A 1 9.87 -14.95 -6.44
CA MET A 1 8.82 -14.47 -5.52
C MET A 1 7.65 -13.91 -6.32
N ARG A 2 6.68 -14.76 -6.70
CA ARG A 2 5.43 -14.36 -7.40
C ARG A 2 4.22 -15.04 -6.72
N ARG A 3 4.01 -14.77 -5.44
CA ARG A 3 2.75 -15.13 -4.78
C ARG A 3 2.16 -13.80 -4.28
N GLU A 4 1.06 -13.40 -4.91
CA GLU A 4 0.17 -12.27 -4.58
C GLU A 4 0.86 -10.90 -4.35
N PRO A 5 1.06 -10.07 -5.41
CA PRO A 5 1.80 -8.81 -5.31
C PRO A 5 1.19 -7.76 -4.36
N PHE A 6 -0.09 -7.91 -4.02
CA PHE A 6 -0.84 -6.97 -3.16
C PHE A 6 -1.18 -7.54 -1.78
N ALA A 7 -0.66 -8.73 -1.46
CA ALA A 7 -0.75 -9.36 -0.15
C ALA A 7 0.61 -9.99 0.22
N PRO A 8 1.68 -9.19 0.31
CA PRO A 8 3.02 -9.70 0.60
C PRO A 8 3.03 -10.32 2.01
N PRO A 9 3.66 -11.48 2.21
CA PRO A 9 3.91 -12.00 3.55
C PRO A 9 4.84 -11.05 4.33
N SER A 10 4.77 -11.11 5.65
CA SER A 10 5.54 -10.19 6.49
C SER A 10 7.05 -10.43 6.37
N PRO A 11 7.90 -9.40 6.55
CA PRO A 11 9.36 -9.60 6.55
C PRO A 11 9.84 -10.64 7.58
N ALA A 12 9.18 -10.70 8.75
CA ALA A 12 9.48 -11.66 9.80
C ALA A 12 9.27 -13.11 9.36
N GLU A 13 8.29 -13.38 8.48
CA GLU A 13 8.08 -14.73 7.90
C GLU A 13 9.26 -15.17 7.01
N TYR A 14 10.05 -14.23 6.51
CA TYR A 14 11.29 -14.51 5.78
C TYR A 14 12.54 -14.51 6.68
N GLY A 15 12.39 -14.31 7.99
CA GLY A 15 13.50 -14.18 8.93
C GLY A 15 14.34 -12.92 8.70
N LEU A 16 13.77 -11.87 8.11
CA LEU A 16 14.47 -10.62 7.86
C LEU A 16 14.44 -9.74 9.11
N ASP A 17 15.62 -9.29 9.52
CA ASP A 17 15.79 -8.31 10.61
C ASP A 17 15.20 -6.94 10.20
N PRO A 18 14.48 -6.23 11.09
CA PRO A 18 14.06 -4.85 10.85
C PRO A 18 15.15 -3.91 10.30
N GLU A 19 16.41 -4.03 10.74
CA GLU A 19 17.51 -3.23 10.22
C GLU A 19 17.81 -3.54 8.74
N LEU A 20 17.75 -4.81 8.36
CA LEU A 20 17.91 -5.24 6.97
C LEU A 20 16.75 -4.75 6.11
N VAL A 21 15.52 -4.83 6.60
CA VAL A 21 14.34 -4.30 5.90
C VAL A 21 14.47 -2.79 5.69
N GLN A 22 14.95 -2.06 6.70
CA GLN A 22 15.21 -0.62 6.57
C GLN A 22 16.29 -0.35 5.52
N ALA A 23 17.41 -1.06 5.55
CA ALA A 23 18.46 -0.90 4.54
C ALA A 23 17.96 -1.18 3.11
N LEU A 24 17.09 -2.18 2.93
CA LEU A 24 16.46 -2.46 1.64
C LEU A 24 15.50 -1.35 1.21
N ALA A 25 14.78 -0.73 2.14
CA ALA A 25 13.91 0.40 1.87
C ALA A 25 14.73 1.65 1.46
N ASP A 26 15.83 1.92 2.17
CA ASP A 26 16.75 3.03 1.86
C ASP A 26 17.40 2.86 0.48
N LEU A 27 17.65 1.62 0.06
CA LEU A 27 18.13 1.27 -1.28
C LEU A 27 17.03 1.27 -2.36
N GLY A 28 15.78 1.58 -1.99
CA GLY A 28 14.62 1.57 -2.89
C GLY A 28 14.28 0.18 -3.44
N ARG A 29 14.72 -0.90 -2.78
CA ARG A 29 14.43 -2.29 -3.17
C ARG A 29 13.08 -2.78 -2.67
N VAL A 30 12.56 -2.15 -1.63
CA VAL A 30 11.22 -2.38 -1.09
C VAL A 30 10.60 -1.06 -0.67
N ILE A 31 9.28 -1.02 -0.60
CA ILE A 31 8.51 0.09 -0.04
C ILE A 31 7.94 -0.41 1.28
N ARG A 32 8.47 0.12 2.39
CA ARG A 32 8.02 -0.19 3.74
C ARG A 32 6.80 0.67 4.07
N VAL A 33 5.63 0.04 4.11
CA VAL A 33 4.33 0.68 4.40
C VAL A 33 4.02 0.63 5.90
N THR A 34 4.29 -0.52 6.52
CA THR A 34 4.35 -0.71 7.97
C THR A 34 5.49 -1.67 8.31
N ASP A 35 5.70 -1.97 9.59
CA ASP A 35 6.70 -2.96 10.02
C ASP A 35 6.41 -4.37 9.46
N ASP A 36 5.13 -4.70 9.29
CA ASP A 36 4.67 -6.01 8.82
C ASP A 36 4.35 -6.05 7.32
N VAL A 37 4.36 -4.92 6.63
CA VAL A 37 3.91 -4.82 5.24
C VAL A 37 4.95 -4.09 4.41
N VAL A 38 5.59 -4.84 3.52
CA VAL A 38 6.56 -4.34 2.55
C VAL A 38 6.12 -4.73 1.14
N PHE A 39 6.17 -3.79 0.20
CA PHE A 39 5.87 -4.06 -1.20
C PHE A 39 7.12 -3.98 -2.06
N ALA A 40 7.15 -4.78 -3.14
CA ALA A 40 8.12 -4.53 -4.21
C ALA A 40 7.81 -3.18 -4.88
N PRO A 41 8.81 -2.42 -5.34
CA PRO A 41 8.61 -1.12 -5.99
C PRO A 41 7.61 -1.17 -7.16
N GLU A 42 7.69 -2.22 -7.99
CA GLU A 42 6.81 -2.39 -9.14
C GLU A 42 5.37 -2.77 -8.76
N ALA A 43 5.18 -3.39 -7.58
CA ALA A 43 3.86 -3.63 -7.03
C ALA A 43 3.28 -2.34 -6.44
N TRP A 44 4.11 -1.58 -5.72
CA TRP A 44 3.73 -0.30 -5.12
C TRP A 44 3.28 0.72 -6.16
N GLN A 45 4.01 0.83 -7.28
CA GLN A 45 3.62 1.71 -8.38
C GLN A 45 2.22 1.36 -8.93
N ARG A 46 1.96 0.07 -9.18
CA ARG A 46 0.65 -0.40 -9.66
C ARG A 46 -0.48 -0.17 -8.66
N ILE A 47 -0.20 -0.31 -7.36
CA ILE A 47 -1.18 -0.01 -6.30
C ILE A 47 -1.55 1.47 -6.37
N GLN A 48 -0.56 2.36 -6.39
CA GLN A 48 -0.79 3.80 -6.46
C GLN A 48 -1.61 4.20 -7.68
N GLU A 49 -1.22 3.72 -8.87
CA GLU A 49 -1.92 3.99 -10.12
C GLU A 49 -3.40 3.56 -10.05
N GLN A 50 -3.69 2.36 -9.53
CA GLN A 50 -5.06 1.87 -9.42
C GLN A 50 -5.90 2.65 -8.40
N VAL A 51 -5.34 2.95 -7.22
CA VAL A 51 -6.05 3.72 -6.19
C VAL A 51 -6.36 5.13 -6.69
N LEU A 52 -5.39 5.79 -7.31
CA LEU A 52 -5.57 7.13 -7.87
C LEU A 52 -6.57 7.12 -9.04
N ALA A 53 -6.55 6.10 -9.90
CA ALA A 53 -7.54 5.97 -10.96
C ALA A 53 -8.97 5.80 -10.41
N LEU A 54 -9.15 5.03 -9.32
CA LEU A 54 -10.45 4.88 -8.66
C LEU A 54 -10.96 6.21 -8.08
N ILE A 55 -10.06 6.99 -7.46
CA ILE A 55 -10.40 8.31 -6.92
C ILE A 55 -10.77 9.26 -8.05
N ASP A 56 -10.06 9.24 -9.17
CA ASP A 56 -10.34 10.13 -10.31
C ASP A 56 -11.67 9.85 -10.98
N GLN A 57 -12.03 8.58 -11.09
CA GLN A 57 -13.27 8.15 -11.70
C GLN A 57 -14.48 8.45 -10.81
N ASN A 58 -14.33 8.29 -9.49
CA ASN A 58 -15.45 8.34 -8.53
C ASN A 58 -15.46 9.59 -7.64
N GLY A 59 -14.45 10.45 -7.72
CA GLY A 59 -14.19 11.57 -6.81
C GLY A 59 -13.63 11.17 -5.43
N SER A 60 -13.92 9.94 -4.97
CA SER A 60 -13.39 9.38 -3.73
C SER A 60 -13.34 7.85 -3.77
N VAL A 61 -12.62 7.23 -2.84
CA VAL A 61 -12.57 5.77 -2.70
C VAL A 61 -12.67 5.34 -1.25
N THR A 62 -13.46 4.29 -0.98
CA THR A 62 -13.56 3.65 0.34
C THR A 62 -12.54 2.52 0.48
N LEU A 63 -12.25 2.14 1.73
CA LEU A 63 -11.40 0.98 2.03
C LEU A 63 -11.91 -0.31 1.36
N ALA A 64 -13.22 -0.53 1.34
CA ALA A 64 -13.82 -1.72 0.74
C ALA A 64 -13.60 -1.76 -0.77
N GLN A 65 -13.80 -0.63 -1.47
CA GLN A 65 -13.55 -0.54 -2.91
C GLN A 65 -12.08 -0.81 -3.26
N VAL A 66 -11.13 -0.28 -2.48
CA VAL A 66 -9.70 -0.57 -2.70
C VAL A 66 -9.37 -2.04 -2.45
N ARG A 67 -9.89 -2.62 -1.36
CA ARG A 67 -9.73 -4.05 -1.06
C ARG A 67 -10.20 -4.91 -2.24
N ASP A 68 -11.40 -4.63 -2.73
CA ASP A 68 -12.04 -5.41 -3.79
C ASP A 68 -11.32 -5.23 -5.12
N ALA A 69 -10.92 -4.00 -5.47
CA ALA A 69 -10.18 -3.71 -6.69
C ALA A 69 -8.80 -4.36 -6.73
N LEU A 70 -8.09 -4.38 -5.59
CA LEU A 70 -6.75 -4.98 -5.49
C LEU A 70 -6.79 -6.48 -5.18
N GLY A 71 -7.97 -7.07 -4.93
CA GLY A 71 -8.10 -8.47 -4.55
C GLY A 71 -7.28 -8.84 -3.31
N THR A 72 -7.21 -7.94 -2.32
CA THR A 72 -6.37 -8.10 -1.12
C THR A 72 -7.21 -8.17 0.16
N SER A 73 -6.56 -8.39 1.31
CA SER A 73 -7.24 -8.37 2.61
C SER A 73 -7.49 -6.94 3.10
N ARG A 74 -8.42 -6.77 4.06
CA ARG A 74 -8.67 -5.48 4.70
C ARG A 74 -7.43 -4.92 5.40
N LYS A 75 -6.58 -5.79 5.97
CA LYS A 75 -5.32 -5.39 6.63
C LYS A 75 -4.40 -4.65 5.64
N TYR A 76 -4.16 -5.23 4.47
CA TYR A 76 -3.28 -4.63 3.46
C TYR A 76 -3.89 -3.37 2.84
N ALA A 77 -5.19 -3.41 2.50
CA ALA A 77 -5.90 -2.25 1.97
C ALA A 77 -5.90 -1.07 2.94
N GLN A 78 -5.98 -1.33 4.25
CA GLN A 78 -5.93 -0.28 5.25
C GLN A 78 -4.52 0.28 5.39
N ALA A 79 -3.51 -0.59 5.53
CA ALA A 79 -2.11 -0.19 5.67
C ALA A 79 -1.63 0.67 4.49
N LEU A 80 -1.93 0.25 3.25
CA LEU A 80 -1.53 1.00 2.06
C LEU A 80 -2.21 2.37 2.01
N LEU A 81 -3.50 2.45 2.36
CA LEU A 81 -4.26 3.70 2.30
C LEU A 81 -3.80 4.69 3.37
N GLU A 82 -3.49 4.21 4.57
CA GLU A 82 -2.90 5.05 5.63
C GLU A 82 -1.51 5.56 5.22
N TYR A 83 -0.71 4.74 4.53
CA TYR A 83 0.59 5.17 4.03
C TYR A 83 0.49 6.19 2.88
N LEU A 84 -0.49 6.05 1.97
CA LEU A 84 -0.78 7.08 0.98
C LEU A 84 -1.20 8.41 1.61
N ASP A 85 -1.91 8.36 2.74
CA ASP A 85 -2.26 9.56 3.51
C ASP A 85 -1.00 10.20 4.13
N GLN A 86 -0.08 9.39 4.68
CA GLN A 86 1.20 9.86 5.24
C GLN A 86 2.10 10.51 4.18
N LEU A 87 2.07 9.99 2.95
CA LEU A 87 2.78 10.55 1.80
C LEU A 87 2.11 11.79 1.19
N HIS A 88 0.98 12.25 1.74
CA HIS A 88 0.16 13.33 1.18
C HIS A 88 -0.24 13.08 -0.29
N ILE A 89 -0.53 11.83 -0.64
CA ILE A 89 -1.07 11.45 -1.96
C ILE A 89 -2.60 11.42 -1.88
N THR A 90 -3.13 10.89 -0.78
CA THR A 90 -4.55 10.90 -0.45
C THR A 90 -4.79 11.63 0.86
N ARG A 91 -6.05 11.94 1.14
CA ARG A 91 -6.50 12.34 2.47
C ARG A 91 -7.83 11.70 2.79
N ARG A 92 -8.01 11.34 4.05
CA ARG A 92 -9.26 10.77 4.55
C ARG A 92 -10.31 11.85 4.80
N VAL A 93 -11.52 11.63 4.30
CA VAL A 93 -12.71 12.45 4.53
C VAL A 93 -13.86 11.50 4.87
N GLY A 94 -14.23 11.43 6.16
CA GLY A 94 -15.19 10.43 6.64
C GLY A 94 -14.64 9.00 6.55
N ASP A 95 -15.35 8.14 5.83
CA ASP A 95 -14.98 6.75 5.55
C ASP A 95 -14.28 6.56 4.18
N ALA A 96 -14.20 7.62 3.38
CA ALA A 96 -13.57 7.63 2.08
C ALA A 96 -12.25 8.42 2.06
N ARG A 97 -11.53 8.30 0.94
CA ARG A 97 -10.33 9.05 0.62
C ARG A 97 -10.48 9.78 -0.69
N VAL A 98 -9.94 10.99 -0.74
CA VAL A 98 -9.86 11.84 -1.93
C VAL A 98 -8.39 12.12 -2.23
N ARG A 99 -8.11 12.68 -3.42
CA ARG A 99 -6.77 13.20 -3.71
C ARG A 99 -6.39 14.26 -2.69
N TYR A 100 -5.14 14.22 -2.27
CA TYR A 100 -4.54 15.35 -1.58
C TYR A 100 -4.43 16.51 -2.58
N ALA A 101 -4.94 17.67 -2.21
CA ALA A 101 -5.01 18.87 -3.04
C ALA A 101 -4.48 20.06 -2.23
#